data_AF-A0A9E2QPL2-F1
#
_entry.id   AF-A0A9E2QPL2-F1
#
_cell.length_a   1.000
_cell.length_b   1.000
_cell.length_c   1.000
_cell.angle_alpha   90.00
_cell.angle_beta   90.00
_cell.angle_gamma   90.00
#
_symmetry.space_group_name_H-M   'P 1'
#
loop_
_entity.id
_entity.type
_entity.pdbx_description
1 polymer ?
#
loop_
_entity_poly.entity_id
_entity_poly.type
_entity_poly.pdbx_seq_one_letter_code
_entity_poly.pdbx_strand_id
1 'polypeptide(L)' 'ALYDIQGREVLHVNSRGAFRSINIAHLAQGMYLWKLVYEDGKQENGKMVKQ' A
#
# COMPACT_ATOMS: atom_id res chain seq x y z
N ALA A 1 4.10 -2.85 -0.21
CA ALA A 1 3.12 -3.28 -1.23
C ALA A 1 1.71 -2.82 -0.87
N LEU A 2 0.88 -2.59 -1.88
CA LEU A 2 -0.55 -2.29 -1.77
C LEU A 2 -1.37 -3.46 -2.31
N TYR A 3 -2.46 -3.75 -1.61
CA TYR A 3 -3.35 -4.86 -1.90
C TYR A 3 -4.78 -4.36 -2.04
N ASP A 4 -5.55 -5.00 -2.92
CA ASP A 4 -7.00 -4.82 -2.94
C ASP A 4 -7.67 -5.54 -1.75
N ILE A 5 -8.99 -5.37 -1.62
CA ILE A 5 -9.77 -5.99 -0.53
C ILE A 5 -9.82 -7.53 -0.61
N GLN A 6 -9.48 -8.11 -1.77
CA GLN A 6 -9.38 -9.55 -1.97
C GLN A 6 -7.97 -10.08 -1.64
N GLY A 7 -7.04 -9.20 -1.24
CA GLY A 7 -5.67 -9.54 -0.89
C GLY A 7 -4.72 -9.65 -2.08
N ARG A 8 -5.14 -9.24 -3.28
CA ARG A 8 -4.26 -9.27 -4.48
C ARG A 8 -3.35 -8.06 -4.45
N GLU A 9 -2.05 -8.26 -4.68
CA GLU A 9 -1.10 -7.17 -4.82
C GLU A 9 -1.42 -6.38 -6.09
N VAL A 10 -1.76 -5.10 -5.93
CA VAL A 10 -2.07 -4.18 -7.03
C VAL A 10 -0.92 -3.22 -7.32
N LEU A 11 -0.01 -3.06 -6.36
CA LEU A 11 1.16 -2.22 -6.53
C LEU A 11 2.31 -2.64 -5.62
N HIS A 12 3.46 -2.90 -6.24
CA HIS A 12 4.70 -3.12 -5.53
C HIS A 12 5.33 -1.78 -5.13
N VAL A 13 5.81 -1.69 -3.88
CA VAL A 13 6.39 -0.45 -3.34
C VAL A 13 7.81 -0.75 -2.88
N ASN A 14 8.80 -0.24 -3.62
CA ASN A 14 10.22 -0.43 -3.36
C ASN A 14 10.85 0.70 -2.51
N SER A 15 10.08 1.70 -2.06
CA SER A 15 10.63 2.83 -1.31
C SER A 15 10.65 2.57 0.20
N ARG A 16 11.80 2.88 0.82
CA ARG A 16 12.04 2.85 2.28
C ARG A 16 11.31 3.95 3.06
N GLY A 17 10.40 4.68 2.42
CA GLY A 17 9.82 5.90 2.99
C GLY A 17 8.44 6.20 2.44
N ALA A 18 7.47 6.14 3.34
CA ALA A 18 6.10 6.64 3.25
C ALA A 18 5.22 6.10 2.10
N PHE A 19 4.21 5.32 2.47
CA PHE A 19 3.07 4.98 1.60
C PHE A 19 2.37 6.24 1.02
N ARG A 20 2.54 7.40 1.66
CA ARG A 20 1.89 8.67 1.33
C ARG A 20 2.34 9.31 0.01
N SER A 21 3.48 8.90 -0.57
CA SER A 21 4.01 9.48 -1.82
C SER A 21 3.82 8.59 -3.05
N ILE A 22 3.03 7.52 -2.94
CA ILE A 22 2.78 6.56 -4.02
C ILE A 22 1.71 7.11 -4.97
N ASN A 23 1.97 7.07 -6.27
CA ASN A 23 0.96 7.41 -7.27
C ASN A 23 -0.14 6.32 -7.35
N ILE A 24 -1.30 6.64 -6.81
CA ILE A 24 -2.50 5.79 -6.80
C ILE A 24 -3.60 6.31 -7.74
N ALA A 25 -3.28 7.21 -8.68
CA ALA A 25 -4.28 7.85 -9.54
C ALA A 25 -5.03 6.83 -10.42
N HIS A 26 -4.30 5.83 -10.94
CA HIS A 26 -4.81 4.75 -11.77
C HIS A 26 -5.69 3.71 -11.05
N LEU A 27 -5.74 3.72 -9.72
CA LEU A 27 -6.54 2.76 -8.95
C LEU A 27 -8.01 3.18 -8.92
N ALA A 28 -8.93 2.21 -8.98
CA ALA A 28 -10.35 2.48 -8.82
C ALA A 28 -10.68 3.03 -7.42
N GLN A 29 -11.79 3.76 -7.29
CA GLN A 29 -12.33 4.12 -5.96
C GLN A 29 -12.57 2.87 -5.13
N GLY A 30 -12.29 2.95 -3.83
CA GLY A 30 -12.46 1.81 -2.93
C GLY A 30 -11.45 1.76 -1.80
N MET A 31 -11.50 0.65 -1.06
CA MET A 31 -10.62 0.39 0.06
C MET A 31 -9.45 -0.50 -0.36
N TYR A 32 -8.25 -0.12 0.08
CA TYR A 32 -7.01 -0.85 -0.18
C TYR A 32 -6.26 -1.07 1.14
N LEU A 33 -5.50 -2.15 1.21
CA LEU A 33 -4.66 -2.51 2.34
C LEU A 33 -3.19 -2.30 1.98
N TRP A 34 -2.40 -1.73 2.88
CA TRP A 34 -0.97 -1.54 2.64
C TRP A 34 -0.13 -2.26 3.69
N LYS A 35 1.05 -2.69 3.26
CA LYS A 35 2.09 -3.28 4.10
C LYS A 35 3.45 -2.69 3.76
N LEU A 36 4.17 -2.24 4.79
CA LEU A 36 5.56 -1.81 4.75
C LEU A 36 6.40 -2.78 5.58
N VAL A 37 7.54 -3.18 5.04
CA VAL A 37 8.55 -3.97 5.74
C VAL A 37 9.85 -3.17 5.68
N TYR A 38 10.35 -2.79 6.85
CA TYR A 38 11.59 -2.05 6.99
C TYR A 38 12.79 -3.01 6.97
N GLU A 39 14.00 -2.49 6.74
CA GLU A 39 15.22 -3.31 6.73
C GLU A 39 15.52 -4.01 8.05
N ASP A 40 15.12 -3.40 9.17
CA ASP A 40 15.24 -3.96 10.50
C ASP A 40 14.20 -5.08 10.78
N GLY A 41 13.37 -5.40 9.79
CA GLY A 41 12.30 -6.40 9.90
C GLY A 41 11.02 -5.89 10.55
N LYS A 42 10.97 -4.61 10.98
CA LYS A 42 9.73 -4.01 11.48
C LYS A 42 8.68 -4.02 10.38
N GLN A 43 7.43 -4.28 10.77
CA GLN A 43 6.30 -4.27 9.85
C GLN A 43 5.30 -3.21 10.26
N GLU A 44 4.81 -2.47 9.29
CA GLU A 44 3.66 -1.58 9.45
C GLU A 44 2.60 -1.94 8.41
N ASN A 45 1.34 -1.84 8.82
CA ASN A 45 0.21 -2.10 7.94
C ASN A 45 -0.91 -1.12 8.23
N GLY A 46 -1.83 -1.02 7.28
CA GLY A 46 -3.00 -0.17 7.43
C GLY A 46 -3.93 -0.25 6.25
N LYS A 47 -4.95 0.61 6.31
CA LYS A 47 -5.95 0.75 5.25
C LYS A 47 -5.91 2.15 4.66
N MET A 48 -6.25 2.24 3.38
CA MET A 48 -6.45 3.48 2.65
C MET A 48 -7.84 3.42 2.00
N VAL A 49 -8.56 4.53 2.05
CA VAL A 49 -9.83 4.68 1.33
C VAL A 49 -9.60 5.72 0.23
N LYS A 50 -9.76 5.30 -1.02
CA LYS A 50 -9.74 6.20 -2.19
C LYS A 50 -11.18 6.62 -2.49
N GLN A 51 -11.46 7.91 -2.31
CA GLN A 51 -12.70 8.57 -2.71
C GLN A 51 -12.61 9.05 -4.16
#